data_AF-A0A382LDW7-F1
#
_entry.id   AF-A0A382LDW7-F1
#
_cell.length_a   1.000
_cell.length_b   1.000
_cell.length_c   1.000
_cell.angle_alpha   90.00
_cell.angle_beta   90.00
_cell.angle_gamma   90.00
#
_symmetry.space_group_name_H-M   'P 1'
#
loop_
_entity.id
_entity.type
_entity.pdbx_description
1 polymer ?
#
loop_
_entity_poly.entity_id
_entity_poly.type
_entity_poly.pdbx_seq_one_letter_code
_entity_poly.pdbx_strand_id
1 'polypeptide(L)'
;MTSREGYDAYCLYLAINNHFHSDSYDYFKYNGKVSAKLESFMKRKDKYHFAKLARKYNGELKDFLVANLSRQKYYVRDLLEMECEKNYIEFKKRKQKLTYLITEEMRYLFDKYKHIDFCIGIKDGQHSNILREYLGGRIAAETLVAADKIFGIFNDYDTMMNEKFIWPKERKRLDSLAPFLELEHKKLQTVLQGIWL
;
A
#
# COMPACT_ATOMS: atom_id res chain seq x y z
N MET A 1 19.31 -16.65 20.78
CA MET A 1 18.72 -16.23 19.49
C MET A 1 18.29 -17.50 18.80
N THR A 2 17.00 -17.72 18.55
CA THR A 2 16.60 -18.92 17.82
C THR A 2 16.79 -18.65 16.33
N SER A 3 17.38 -19.58 15.62
CA SER A 3 17.39 -19.60 14.15
C SER A 3 15.99 -19.46 13.56
N ARG A 4 14.96 -19.77 14.36
CA ARG A 4 13.55 -19.73 14.02
C ARG A 4 13.00 -18.32 13.82
N GLU A 5 13.25 -17.38 14.72
CA GLU A 5 12.74 -15.99 14.61
C GLU A 5 13.21 -15.31 13.32
N GLY A 6 14.50 -15.45 12.99
CA GLY A 6 15.05 -14.89 11.76
C GLY A 6 14.48 -15.54 10.51
N TYR A 7 14.20 -16.85 10.57
CA TYR A 7 13.59 -17.59 9.47
C TYR A 7 12.13 -17.19 9.23
N ASP A 8 11.34 -17.05 10.29
CA ASP A 8 9.93 -16.64 10.18
C ASP A 8 9.84 -15.21 9.61
N ALA A 9 10.74 -14.30 10.03
CA ALA A 9 10.85 -12.96 9.45
C ALA A 9 11.27 -12.99 7.96
N TYR A 10 12.15 -13.91 7.57
CA TYR A 10 12.51 -14.11 6.17
C TYR A 10 11.33 -14.60 5.33
N CYS A 11 10.56 -15.57 5.84
CA CYS A 11 9.35 -16.05 5.17
C CYS A 11 8.32 -14.93 4.97
N LEU A 12 8.08 -14.12 6.01
CA LEU A 12 7.18 -12.97 5.94
C LEU A 12 7.66 -11.92 4.93
N TYR A 13 8.96 -11.60 4.93
CA TYR A 13 9.58 -10.72 3.94
C TYR A 13 9.35 -11.23 2.52
N LEU A 14 9.60 -12.51 2.25
CA LEU A 14 9.37 -13.09 0.93
C LEU A 14 7.90 -13.00 0.52
N ALA A 15 6.99 -13.35 1.42
CA ALA A 15 5.56 -13.33 1.13
C ALA A 15 5.09 -11.93 0.73
N ILE A 16 5.44 -10.90 1.52
CA ILE A 16 5.02 -9.52 1.25
C ILE A 16 5.76 -8.97 0.02
N ASN A 17 7.07 -9.21 -0.10
CA ASN A 17 7.85 -8.74 -1.25
C ASN A 17 7.30 -9.32 -2.55
N ASN A 18 6.99 -10.62 -2.59
CA ASN A 18 6.48 -11.25 -3.79
C ASN A 18 5.07 -10.76 -4.12
N HIS A 19 4.25 -10.44 -3.12
CA HIS A 19 2.91 -9.91 -3.35
C HIS A 19 2.91 -8.54 -4.04
N PHE A 20 3.90 -7.68 -3.75
CA PHE A 20 4.04 -6.39 -4.42
C PHE A 20 4.84 -6.47 -5.72
N HIS A 21 5.81 -7.39 -5.83
CA HIS A 21 6.83 -7.35 -6.88
C HIS A 21 6.90 -8.60 -7.77
N SER A 22 6.01 -9.59 -7.60
CA SER A 22 5.90 -10.76 -8.46
C SER A 22 4.50 -10.83 -9.07
N ASP A 23 4.41 -11.19 -10.36
CA ASP A 23 3.12 -11.42 -11.03
C ASP A 23 2.43 -12.72 -10.59
N SER A 24 3.18 -13.65 -10.00
CA SER A 24 2.73 -15.01 -9.73
C SER A 24 2.32 -15.29 -8.27
N TYR A 25 2.41 -14.30 -7.38
CA TYR A 25 2.21 -14.51 -5.95
C TYR A 25 1.22 -13.52 -5.34
N ASP A 26 0.28 -14.05 -4.55
CA ASP A 26 -0.69 -13.28 -3.78
C ASP A 26 -0.63 -13.69 -2.30
N TYR A 27 -0.33 -12.73 -1.41
CA TYR A 27 -0.19 -12.96 0.02
C TYR A 27 -1.46 -13.52 0.64
N PHE A 28 -2.63 -13.01 0.27
CA PHE A 28 -3.91 -13.39 0.85
C PHE A 28 -4.38 -14.73 0.31
N LYS A 29 -4.20 -14.98 -1.00
CA LYS A 29 -4.49 -16.28 -1.62
C LYS A 29 -3.69 -17.42 -0.96
N TYR A 30 -2.42 -17.21 -0.67
CA TYR A 30 -1.54 -18.22 -0.08
C TYR A 30 -1.43 -18.13 1.45
N ASN A 31 -2.21 -17.26 2.09
CA ASN A 31 -2.19 -17.01 3.54
C ASN A 31 -0.77 -16.80 4.09
N GLY A 32 0.02 -15.99 3.38
CA GLY A 32 1.41 -15.65 3.73
C GLY A 32 2.43 -16.78 3.60
N LYS A 33 2.06 -17.95 3.06
CA LYS A 33 2.97 -19.11 2.96
C LYS A 33 3.91 -18.98 1.77
N VAL A 34 5.18 -19.32 1.99
CA VAL A 34 6.23 -19.41 0.96
C VAL A 34 6.94 -20.75 1.02
N SER A 35 7.54 -21.18 -0.10
CA SER A 35 8.26 -22.46 -0.22
C SER A 35 9.70 -22.42 0.29
N ALA A 36 10.06 -21.41 1.09
CA ALA A 36 11.39 -21.30 1.69
C ALA A 36 11.69 -22.50 2.60
N LYS A 37 12.97 -22.88 2.70
CA LYS A 37 13.47 -23.93 3.60
C LYS A 37 14.43 -23.34 4.62
N LEU A 38 14.35 -23.79 5.87
CA LEU A 38 15.22 -23.32 6.96
C LEU A 38 16.70 -23.55 6.65
N GLU A 39 17.06 -24.71 6.11
CA GLU A 39 18.44 -25.04 5.73
C GLU A 39 19.02 -24.05 4.72
N SER A 40 18.23 -23.67 3.71
CA SER A 40 18.63 -22.66 2.72
C SER A 40 18.79 -21.29 3.37
N PHE A 41 17.91 -20.92 4.30
CA PHE A 41 18.01 -19.67 5.06
C PHE A 41 19.28 -19.61 5.92
N MET A 42 19.65 -20.70 6.60
CA MET A 42 20.84 -20.75 7.46
C MET A 42 22.14 -20.48 6.69
N LYS A 43 22.19 -20.85 5.41
CA LYS A 43 23.32 -20.59 4.51
C LYS A 43 23.41 -19.14 4.02
N ARG A 44 22.35 -18.34 4.18
CA ARG A 44 22.36 -16.93 3.75
C ARG A 44 23.36 -16.09 4.56
N LYS A 45 24.03 -15.16 3.87
CA LYS A 45 24.95 -14.19 4.47
C LYS A 45 24.21 -13.09 5.23
N ASP A 46 23.04 -12.71 4.75
CA ASP A 46 22.21 -11.62 5.29
C ASP A 46 21.20 -12.08 6.36
N LYS A 47 21.23 -13.34 6.79
CA LYS A 47 20.28 -13.93 7.77
C LYS A 47 20.12 -13.12 9.07
N TYR A 48 21.18 -12.45 9.50
CA TYR A 48 21.18 -11.66 10.73
C TYR A 48 20.34 -10.38 10.62
N HIS A 49 20.17 -9.83 9.41
CA HIS A 49 19.31 -8.66 9.20
C HIS A 49 17.85 -9.00 9.46
N PHE A 50 17.39 -10.19 9.05
CA PHE A 50 16.02 -10.66 9.35
C PHE A 50 15.78 -10.79 10.85
N ALA A 51 16.74 -11.37 11.59
CA ALA A 51 16.65 -11.44 13.05
C ALA A 51 16.64 -10.05 13.70
N LYS A 52 17.39 -9.08 13.16
CA LYS A 52 17.38 -7.70 13.64
C LYS A 52 16.03 -7.01 13.40
N LEU A 53 15.44 -7.19 12.20
CA LEU A 53 14.12 -6.67 11.87
C LEU A 53 13.03 -7.28 12.75
N ALA A 54 13.06 -8.61 12.94
CA ALA A 54 12.11 -9.34 13.78
C ALA A 54 12.05 -8.78 15.21
N ARG A 55 13.22 -8.47 15.79
CA ARG A 55 13.33 -7.89 17.13
C ARG A 55 12.87 -6.45 17.18
N LYS A 56 13.29 -5.64 16.20
CA LYS A 56 13.01 -4.20 16.17
C LYS A 56 11.52 -3.93 16.02
N TYR A 57 10.83 -4.68 15.16
CA TYR A 57 9.41 -4.53 14.89
C TYR A 57 8.62 -5.74 15.39
N ASN A 58 8.93 -6.21 16.59
CA ASN A 58 8.25 -7.36 17.17
C ASN A 58 6.73 -7.13 17.23
N GLY A 59 5.94 -8.05 16.67
CA GLY A 59 4.49 -7.90 16.51
C GLY A 59 4.03 -6.95 15.39
N GLU A 60 4.92 -6.11 14.86
CA GLU A 60 4.59 -5.08 13.85
C GLU A 60 5.33 -5.28 12.53
N LEU A 61 6.15 -6.34 12.40
CA LEU A 61 7.00 -6.59 11.23
C LEU A 61 6.20 -6.65 9.92
N LYS A 62 4.97 -7.18 9.95
CA LYS A 62 4.08 -7.20 8.78
C LYS A 62 3.80 -5.78 8.29
N ASP A 63 3.38 -4.89 9.17
CA ASP A 63 3.05 -3.51 8.83
C ASP A 63 4.29 -2.73 8.41
N PHE A 64 5.44 -2.95 9.06
CA PHE A 64 6.73 -2.40 8.63
C PHE A 64 7.10 -2.81 7.20
N LEU A 65 6.94 -4.10 6.87
CA LEU A 65 7.23 -4.62 5.54
C LEU A 65 6.26 -4.09 4.49
N VAL A 66 4.95 -4.03 4.78
CA VAL A 66 3.94 -3.44 3.88
C VAL A 66 4.23 -1.96 3.63
N ALA A 67 4.55 -1.19 4.66
CA ALA A 67 4.85 0.25 4.54
C ALA A 67 6.01 0.55 3.58
N ASN A 68 7.01 -0.34 3.54
CA ASN A 68 8.21 -0.17 2.72
C ASN A 68 8.09 -0.82 1.35
N LEU A 69 7.70 -2.10 1.31
CA LEU A 69 7.63 -2.88 0.08
C LEU A 69 6.47 -2.48 -0.83
N SER A 70 5.45 -1.80 -0.31
CA SER A 70 4.42 -1.18 -1.16
C SER A 70 4.92 0.07 -1.90
N ARG A 71 6.04 0.67 -1.48
CA ARG A 71 6.63 1.85 -2.15
C ARG A 71 7.61 1.42 -3.23
N GLN A 72 8.51 0.50 -2.89
CA GLN A 72 9.49 -0.07 -3.80
C GLN A 72 10.09 -1.36 -3.26
N LYS A 73 10.86 -2.04 -4.11
CA LYS A 73 11.59 -3.24 -3.74
C LYS A 73 12.83 -2.87 -2.92
N TYR A 74 12.92 -3.42 -1.72
CA TYR A 74 14.10 -3.29 -0.86
C TYR A 74 14.77 -4.65 -0.63
N TYR A 75 16.10 -4.66 -0.56
CA TYR A 75 16.80 -5.79 0.05
C TYR A 75 16.72 -5.69 1.57
N VAL A 76 16.90 -6.83 2.26
CA VAL A 76 16.76 -6.89 3.73
C VAL A 76 17.73 -5.95 4.47
N ARG A 77 18.89 -5.64 3.88
CA ARG A 77 19.86 -4.73 4.46
C ARG A 77 19.33 -3.29 4.49
N ASP A 78 18.75 -2.87 3.37
CA ASP A 78 18.22 -1.51 3.14
C ASP A 78 17.01 -1.24 4.04
N LEU A 79 16.25 -2.29 4.39
CA LEU A 79 15.14 -2.23 5.36
C LEU A 79 15.57 -1.80 6.78
N LEU A 80 16.87 -1.69 7.07
CA LEU A 80 17.37 -1.15 8.34
C LEU A 80 17.72 0.33 8.29
N GLU A 81 17.60 0.97 7.12
CA GLU A 81 17.89 2.38 6.94
C GLU A 81 16.80 3.28 7.54
N MET A 82 17.18 4.54 7.81
CA MET A 82 16.30 5.51 8.46
C MET A 82 15.08 5.87 7.59
N GLU A 83 15.20 5.85 6.26
CA GLU A 83 14.07 6.06 5.36
C GLU A 83 12.97 5.03 5.61
N CYS A 84 13.34 3.76 5.81
CA CYS A 84 12.36 2.70 6.02
C CYS A 84 11.60 2.84 7.35
N GLU A 85 12.28 3.37 8.38
CA GLU A 85 11.63 3.75 9.64
C GLU A 85 10.62 4.88 9.42
N LYS A 86 10.98 5.93 8.66
CA LYS A 86 10.09 7.05 8.37
C LYS A 86 8.83 6.57 7.64
N ASN A 87 9.01 5.74 6.60
CA ASN A 87 7.90 5.13 5.87
C ASN A 87 6.94 4.37 6.80
N TYR A 88 7.48 3.58 7.71
CA TYR A 88 6.69 2.83 8.68
C TYR A 88 5.95 3.72 9.66
N ILE A 89 6.61 4.73 10.24
CA ILE A 89 5.97 5.68 11.17
C ILE A 89 4.81 6.40 10.49
N GLU A 90 4.99 6.86 9.24
CA GLU A 90 3.94 7.50 8.46
C GLU A 90 2.78 6.54 8.19
N PHE A 91 3.07 5.32 7.72
CA PHE A 91 2.06 4.31 7.46
C PHE A 91 1.27 3.96 8.73
N LYS A 92 1.96 3.76 9.87
CA LYS A 92 1.34 3.47 11.16
C LYS A 92 0.40 4.58 11.60
N LYS A 93 0.82 5.84 11.47
CA LYS A 93 -0.02 7.01 11.78
C LYS A 93 -1.28 7.05 10.91
N ARG A 94 -1.13 6.82 9.60
CA ARG A 94 -2.26 6.77 8.65
C ARG A 94 -3.23 5.63 9.02
N LYS A 95 -2.71 4.41 9.25
CA LYS A 95 -3.51 3.25 9.62
C LYS A 95 -4.33 3.46 10.90
N GLN A 96 -3.74 4.07 11.93
CA GLN A 96 -4.44 4.36 13.20
C GLN A 96 -5.58 5.38 13.06
N LYS A 97 -5.52 6.26 12.06
CA LYS A 97 -6.50 7.33 11.83
C LYS A 97 -7.08 7.26 10.42
N LEU A 98 -7.24 6.06 9.87
CA LEU A 98 -7.48 5.84 8.45
C LEU A 98 -8.74 6.55 7.94
N THR A 99 -9.88 6.32 8.61
CA THR A 99 -11.15 6.96 8.25
C THR A 99 -11.07 8.49 8.36
N TYR A 100 -10.41 9.02 9.40
CA TYR A 100 -10.24 10.46 9.56
C TYR A 100 -9.35 11.06 8.46
N LEU A 101 -8.22 10.43 8.16
CA LEU A 101 -7.32 10.84 7.07
C LEU A 101 -8.09 10.93 5.74
N ILE A 102 -8.80 9.86 5.38
CA ILE A 102 -9.58 9.81 4.14
C ILE A 102 -10.65 10.90 4.11
N THR A 103 -11.31 11.14 5.25
CA THR A 103 -12.31 12.21 5.37
C THR A 103 -11.71 13.58 5.09
N GLU A 104 -10.58 13.92 5.72
CA GLU A 104 -9.93 15.22 5.56
C GLU A 104 -9.39 15.42 4.14
N GLU A 105 -8.79 14.39 3.54
CA GLU A 105 -8.30 14.45 2.17
C GLU A 105 -9.46 14.56 1.16
N MET A 106 -10.60 13.91 1.42
CA MET A 106 -11.81 14.07 0.62
C MET A 106 -12.44 15.46 0.75
N ARG A 107 -12.41 16.08 1.95
CA ARG A 107 -12.82 17.48 2.14
C ARG A 107 -11.90 18.44 1.38
N TYR A 108 -10.60 18.22 1.45
CA TYR A 108 -9.62 18.97 0.65
C TYR A 108 -9.94 18.89 -0.86
N LEU A 109 -10.20 17.69 -1.36
CA LEU A 109 -10.57 17.47 -2.76
C LEU A 109 -11.88 18.19 -3.12
N PHE A 110 -12.90 18.12 -2.26
CA PHE A 110 -14.16 18.83 -2.45
C PHE A 110 -13.94 20.35 -2.47
N ASP A 111 -13.17 20.89 -1.53
CA ASP A 111 -12.89 22.32 -1.47
C ASP A 111 -12.17 22.83 -2.73
N LYS A 112 -11.31 22.00 -3.32
CA LYS A 112 -10.56 22.34 -4.54
C LYS A 112 -11.38 22.18 -5.82
N TYR A 113 -12.16 21.12 -5.95
CA TYR A 113 -12.80 20.72 -7.21
C TYR A 113 -14.31 20.95 -7.27
N LYS A 114 -14.96 21.12 -6.11
CA LYS A 114 -16.39 21.42 -5.90
C LYS A 114 -17.39 20.37 -6.38
N HIS A 115 -17.08 19.60 -7.42
CA HIS A 115 -17.92 18.54 -7.96
C HIS A 115 -17.13 17.25 -8.08
N ILE A 116 -17.78 16.14 -7.71
CA ILE A 116 -17.14 14.82 -7.73
C ILE A 116 -16.70 14.42 -9.14
N ASP A 117 -17.52 14.69 -10.16
CA ASP A 117 -17.22 14.36 -11.56
C ASP A 117 -15.96 15.07 -12.06
N PHE A 118 -15.68 16.29 -11.58
CA PHE A 118 -14.43 16.96 -11.88
C PHE A 118 -13.26 16.36 -11.11
N CYS A 119 -13.47 15.91 -9.88
CA CYS A 119 -12.44 15.30 -9.05
C CYS A 119 -11.97 13.95 -9.62
N ILE A 120 -12.92 13.06 -9.97
CA ILE A 120 -12.62 11.67 -10.36
C ILE A 120 -12.63 11.46 -11.88
N GLY A 121 -13.31 12.32 -12.64
CA GLY A 121 -13.50 12.13 -14.08
C GLY A 121 -12.21 12.23 -14.88
N ILE A 122 -12.18 11.49 -15.99
CA ILE A 122 -11.14 11.57 -17.01
C ILE A 122 -11.61 12.50 -18.13
N LYS A 123 -10.77 13.46 -18.48
CA LYS A 123 -10.98 14.37 -19.60
C LYS A 123 -9.87 14.19 -20.62
N ASP A 124 -10.23 13.98 -21.88
CA ASP A 124 -9.31 13.87 -23.01
C ASP A 124 -8.19 12.81 -22.80
N GLY A 125 -8.52 11.73 -22.09
CA GLY A 125 -7.62 10.64 -21.74
C GLY A 125 -6.47 11.02 -20.80
N GLN A 126 -6.57 12.17 -20.12
CA GLN A 126 -5.58 12.63 -19.14
C GLN A 126 -5.81 12.06 -17.74
N HIS A 127 -4.84 12.29 -16.85
CA HIS A 127 -4.97 11.97 -15.44
C HIS A 127 -6.09 12.76 -14.77
N SER A 128 -7.02 12.05 -14.12
CA SER A 128 -8.06 12.66 -13.30
C SER A 128 -7.45 13.52 -12.18
N ASN A 129 -8.23 14.45 -11.64
CA ASN A 129 -7.75 15.36 -10.62
C ASN A 129 -7.30 14.63 -9.35
N ILE A 130 -8.08 13.66 -8.86
CA ILE A 130 -7.71 12.86 -7.69
C ILE A 130 -6.42 12.06 -7.92
N LEU A 131 -6.21 11.51 -9.12
CA LEU A 131 -4.97 10.80 -9.44
C LEU A 131 -3.78 11.76 -9.44
N ARG A 132 -3.94 12.97 -9.97
CA ARG A 132 -2.88 14.00 -9.95
C ARG A 132 -2.54 14.43 -8.53
N GLU A 133 -3.53 14.59 -7.65
CA GLU A 133 -3.27 14.88 -6.22
C GLU A 133 -2.48 13.76 -5.56
N TYR A 134 -2.82 12.51 -5.86
CA TYR A 134 -2.12 11.34 -5.32
C TYR A 134 -0.68 11.26 -5.83
N LEU A 135 -0.46 11.40 -7.14
CA LEU A 135 0.89 11.41 -7.72
C LEU A 135 1.73 12.59 -7.21
N GLY A 136 1.09 13.72 -6.91
CA GLY A 136 1.70 14.89 -6.28
C GLY A 136 1.92 14.75 -4.76
N GLY A 137 1.54 13.62 -4.14
CA GLY A 137 1.68 13.38 -2.70
C GLY A 137 0.77 14.25 -1.83
N ARG A 138 -0.30 14.83 -2.39
CA ARG A 138 -1.29 15.64 -1.67
C ARG A 138 -2.34 14.80 -0.96
N ILE A 139 -2.61 13.61 -1.48
CA ILE A 139 -3.44 12.60 -0.83
C ILE A 139 -2.71 11.27 -0.74
N ALA A 140 -3.08 10.46 0.24
CA ALA A 140 -2.50 9.16 0.47
C ALA A 140 -3.03 8.10 -0.51
N ALA A 141 -2.27 7.00 -0.67
CA ALA A 141 -2.69 5.84 -1.48
C ALA A 141 -4.00 5.25 -0.96
N GLU A 142 -4.16 5.25 0.35
CA GLU A 142 -5.33 4.78 1.08
C GLU A 142 -6.61 5.52 0.68
N THR A 143 -6.51 6.84 0.43
CA THR A 143 -7.64 7.67 -0.01
C THR A 143 -8.02 7.37 -1.44
N LEU A 144 -7.04 7.16 -2.33
CA LEU A 144 -7.32 6.77 -3.71
C LEU A 144 -7.92 5.36 -3.80
N VAL A 145 -7.45 4.41 -2.97
CA VAL A 145 -8.09 3.08 -2.85
C VAL A 145 -9.51 3.20 -2.31
N ALA A 146 -9.74 4.03 -1.28
CA ALA A 146 -11.09 4.22 -0.75
C ALA A 146 -12.05 4.84 -1.77
N ALA A 147 -11.57 5.79 -2.59
CA ALA A 147 -12.32 6.35 -3.71
C ALA A 147 -12.73 5.26 -4.70
N ASP A 148 -11.82 4.38 -5.08
CA ASP A 148 -12.11 3.24 -5.96
C ASP A 148 -13.12 2.26 -5.35
N LYS A 149 -12.97 1.91 -4.06
CA LYS A 149 -13.91 1.00 -3.40
C LYS A 149 -15.34 1.54 -3.35
N ILE A 150 -15.52 2.86 -3.35
CA ILE A 150 -16.84 3.50 -3.25
C ILE A 150 -17.40 3.85 -4.62
N PHE A 151 -16.57 4.32 -5.56
CA PHE A 151 -16.99 4.86 -6.85
C PHE A 151 -16.62 3.99 -8.06
N GLY A 152 -15.75 2.99 -7.90
CA GLY A 152 -15.34 2.07 -8.97
C GLY A 152 -14.44 2.68 -10.05
N ILE A 153 -13.69 3.73 -9.72
CA ILE A 153 -12.98 4.59 -10.69
C ILE A 153 -11.81 3.91 -11.40
N PHE A 154 -11.21 2.84 -10.86
CA PHE A 154 -10.02 2.24 -11.46
C PHE A 154 -10.30 1.58 -12.82
N ASN A 155 -11.49 1.02 -13.04
CA ASN A 155 -11.86 0.42 -14.32
C ASN A 155 -11.96 1.47 -15.43
N ASP A 156 -12.51 2.65 -15.11
CA ASP A 156 -12.55 3.78 -16.03
C ASP A 156 -11.14 4.25 -16.34
N TYR A 157 -10.24 4.25 -15.35
CA TYR A 157 -8.86 4.66 -15.56
C TYR A 157 -8.08 3.69 -16.45
N ASP A 158 -8.30 2.39 -16.28
CA ASP A 158 -7.68 1.35 -17.11
C ASP A 158 -8.06 1.48 -18.59
N THR A 159 -9.28 1.93 -18.88
CA THR A 159 -9.85 1.99 -20.24
C THR A 159 -9.74 3.35 -20.91
N MET A 160 -9.98 4.44 -20.16
CA MET A 160 -10.13 5.79 -20.72
C MET A 160 -8.83 6.60 -20.74
N MET A 161 -7.80 6.22 -19.96
CA MET A 161 -6.53 6.97 -19.94
C MET A 161 -5.64 6.61 -21.14
N ASN A 162 -5.11 7.64 -21.79
CA ASN A 162 -4.18 7.51 -22.92
C ASN A 162 -2.77 7.12 -22.46
N GLU A 163 -2.38 7.58 -21.28
CA GLU A 163 -1.07 7.29 -20.67
C GLU A 163 -0.99 5.82 -20.22
N LYS A 164 0.07 5.08 -20.60
CA LYS A 164 0.18 3.62 -20.44
C LYS A 164 1.38 3.13 -19.61
N PHE A 165 2.06 4.02 -18.88
CA PHE A 165 3.26 3.72 -18.10
C PHE A 165 3.08 3.93 -16.59
N ILE A 166 2.64 5.12 -16.17
CA ILE A 166 2.47 5.50 -14.76
C ILE A 166 1.23 4.81 -14.19
N TRP A 167 0.07 4.98 -14.82
CA TRP A 167 -1.18 4.43 -14.27
C TRP A 167 -1.13 2.90 -14.09
N PRO A 168 -0.73 2.08 -15.08
CA PRO A 168 -0.70 0.62 -14.89
C PRO A 168 0.21 0.15 -13.73
N LYS A 169 1.33 0.86 -13.50
CA LYS A 169 2.23 0.57 -12.39
C LYS A 169 1.57 0.91 -11.04
N GLU A 170 0.97 2.09 -10.94
CA GLU A 170 0.29 2.52 -9.71
C GLU A 170 -0.98 1.69 -9.44
N ARG A 171 -1.77 1.40 -10.48
CA ARG A 171 -2.93 0.50 -10.43
C ARG A 171 -2.58 -0.82 -9.75
N LYS A 172 -1.53 -1.50 -10.23
CA LYS A 172 -1.05 -2.77 -9.65
C LYS A 172 -0.62 -2.60 -8.19
N ARG A 173 0.14 -1.54 -7.89
CA ARG A 173 0.61 -1.23 -6.55
C ARG A 173 -0.53 -0.99 -5.55
N LEU A 174 -1.55 -0.23 -5.98
CA LEU A 174 -2.74 0.09 -5.19
C LEU A 174 -3.61 -1.15 -4.96
N ASP A 175 -3.74 -2.02 -5.96
CA ASP A 175 -4.41 -3.32 -5.80
C ASP A 175 -3.72 -4.23 -4.80
N SER A 176 -2.40 -4.33 -4.85
CA SER A 176 -1.64 -5.10 -3.86
C SER A 176 -1.72 -4.47 -2.46
N LEU A 177 -1.87 -3.14 -2.36
CA LEU A 177 -1.99 -2.47 -1.06
C LEU A 177 -3.39 -2.63 -0.46
N ALA A 178 -4.44 -2.58 -1.28
CA ALA A 178 -5.83 -2.50 -0.83
C ALA A 178 -6.24 -3.56 0.21
N PRO A 179 -5.89 -4.85 0.10
CA PRO A 179 -6.31 -5.85 1.08
C PRO A 179 -5.56 -5.77 2.42
N PHE A 180 -4.50 -4.94 2.53
CA PHE A 180 -3.88 -4.61 3.82
C PHE A 180 -4.56 -3.44 4.54
N LEU A 181 -5.52 -2.76 3.91
CA LEU A 181 -6.22 -1.61 4.47
C LEU A 181 -7.54 -2.05 5.13
N GLU A 182 -7.69 -1.74 6.41
CA GLU A 182 -8.90 -2.02 7.18
C GLU A 182 -9.92 -0.87 7.00
N LEU A 183 -10.48 -0.77 5.78
CA LEU A 183 -11.42 0.29 5.44
C LEU A 183 -12.82 0.01 6.03
N GLU A 184 -13.33 0.95 6.85
CA GLU A 184 -14.70 0.93 7.38
C GLU A 184 -15.72 1.29 6.27
N HIS A 185 -15.94 0.40 5.30
CA HIS A 185 -16.67 0.69 4.05
C HIS A 185 -17.99 1.46 4.24
N LYS A 186 -18.88 0.99 5.13
CA LYS A 186 -20.17 1.66 5.37
C LYS A 186 -20.00 3.09 5.87
N LYS A 187 -19.06 3.30 6.80
CA LYS A 187 -18.79 4.62 7.39
C LYS A 187 -18.18 5.56 6.36
N LEU A 188 -17.21 5.09 5.59
CA LEU A 188 -16.61 5.87 4.50
C LEU A 188 -17.65 6.23 3.44
N GLN A 189 -18.50 5.28 3.04
CA GLN A 189 -19.60 5.56 2.11
C GLN A 189 -20.51 6.68 2.62
N THR A 190 -20.96 6.62 3.87
CA THR A 190 -21.78 7.68 4.48
C THR A 190 -21.05 9.03 4.53
N VAL A 191 -19.78 9.04 4.93
CA VAL A 191 -19.00 10.28 5.01
C VAL A 191 -18.78 10.90 3.65
N LEU A 192 -18.40 10.10 2.64
CA LEU A 192 -18.14 10.61 1.30
C LEU A 192 -19.43 11.10 0.64
N GLN A 193 -20.56 10.39 0.83
CA GLN A 193 -21.87 10.90 0.41
C GLN A 193 -22.15 12.27 1.02
N GLY A 194 -21.95 12.46 2.33
CA GLY A 194 -22.17 13.76 2.96
C GLY A 194 -21.14 14.87 2.62
N ILE A 195 -20.02 14.53 1.97
CA ILE A 195 -19.05 15.52 1.46
C ILE A 195 -19.42 15.96 0.04
N TRP A 196 -19.87 15.02 -0.80
CA TRP A 196 -20.01 15.22 -2.24
C TRP A 196 -21.46 15.38 -2.73
N LEU A 197 -22.46 15.07 -1.90
CA LEU A 197 -23.90 15.31 -2.15
C LEU A 197 -24.41 16.44 -1.25
#